data_AF-A0A661GPX1-F1
#
_entry.id   AF-A0A661GPX1-F1
#
_cell.length_a   1.000
_cell.length_b   1.000
_cell.length_c   1.000
_cell.angle_alpha   90.00
_cell.angle_beta   90.00
_cell.angle_gamma   90.00
#
_symmetry.space_group_name_H-M   'P 1'
#
loop_
_entity.id
_entity.type
_entity.pdbx_description
1 polymer ?
#
loop_
_entity_poly.entity_id
_entity_poly.type
_entity_poly.pdbx_seq_one_letter_code
_entity_poly.pdbx_strand_id
1 'polypeptide(L)'
;MHNLREEHRGCVATIGSFDGVHLGHQAIVEQIKERARRYALPSVVVMFEPQPREYFSREQAPARLMRLREKIDALLDAGVDRVVCLQFNRAMRSLTAQQFIDDLLIAGIGIKCLVIGDDFHFGCDRKGDFAMLREVGANHDFEVVATETVKADQARVSSTRIRAELEAGHFDAA
;
A
#
# COMPACT_ATOMS: atom_id res chain seq x y z
N MET A 1 -8.28 15.23 -4.04
CA MET A 1 -8.92 13.91 -4.19
C MET A 1 -10.38 14.14 -4.53
N HIS A 2 -10.76 14.15 -5.81
CA HIS A 2 -12.08 14.62 -6.22
C HIS A 2 -13.17 13.53 -6.22
N ASN A 3 -12.77 12.25 -6.12
CA ASN A 3 -13.69 11.10 -6.25
C ASN A 3 -13.97 10.38 -4.91
N LEU A 4 -13.32 10.79 -3.82
CA LEU A 4 -13.65 10.29 -2.48
C LEU A 4 -14.84 11.08 -1.95
N ARG A 5 -15.89 10.37 -1.57
CA ARG A 5 -17.15 10.93 -1.06
C ARG A 5 -17.27 10.60 0.42
N GLU A 6 -18.22 11.22 1.10
CA GLU A 6 -18.46 10.97 2.52
C GLU A 6 -18.76 9.48 2.82
N GLU A 7 -19.53 8.82 1.94
CA GLU A 7 -19.80 7.37 1.99
C GLU A 7 -18.56 6.47 1.82
N HIS A 8 -17.44 7.04 1.34
CA HIS A 8 -16.17 6.35 1.19
C HIS A 8 -15.26 6.48 2.42
N ARG A 9 -15.64 7.29 3.41
CA ARG A 9 -14.88 7.48 4.65
C ARG A 9 -15.09 6.33 5.62
N GLY A 10 -14.09 6.08 6.45
CA GLY A 10 -14.11 4.97 7.42
C GLY A 10 -13.59 3.71 6.76
N CYS A 11 -12.34 3.37 7.02
CA CYS A 11 -11.75 2.15 6.47
C CYS A 11 -10.63 1.59 7.32
N VAL A 12 -10.34 0.32 7.06
CA VAL A 12 -9.05 -0.29 7.37
C VAL A 12 -8.25 -0.35 6.09
N ALA A 13 -7.06 0.24 6.06
CA ALA A 13 -6.29 0.38 4.84
C ALA A 13 -4.86 -0.15 4.93
N THR A 14 -4.29 -0.43 3.77
CA THR A 14 -2.85 -0.62 3.57
C THR A 14 -2.37 0.25 2.40
N ILE A 15 -1.09 0.58 2.37
CA ILE A 15 -0.48 1.42 1.33
C ILE A 15 0.73 0.71 0.74
N GLY A 16 0.76 0.54 -0.58
CA GLY A 16 1.86 -0.17 -1.24
C GLY A 16 1.77 -0.17 -2.75
N SER A 17 2.80 -0.70 -3.42
CA SER A 17 2.81 -0.87 -4.88
C SER A 17 1.98 -2.07 -5.34
N PHE A 18 1.87 -3.10 -4.49
CA PHE A 18 1.16 -4.36 -4.75
C PHE A 18 1.58 -5.03 -6.08
N ASP A 19 2.80 -4.79 -6.55
CA ASP A 19 3.25 -5.28 -7.84
C ASP A 19 3.45 -6.81 -7.82
N GLY A 20 2.69 -7.51 -8.66
CA GLY A 20 2.64 -8.97 -8.72
C GLY A 20 1.67 -9.66 -7.75
N VAL A 21 1.05 -8.93 -6.79
CA VAL A 21 0.09 -9.48 -5.80
C VAL A 21 0.49 -10.86 -5.25
N HIS A 22 1.79 -11.02 -4.97
CA HIS A 22 2.40 -12.27 -4.53
C HIS A 22 1.97 -12.68 -3.11
N LEU A 23 2.40 -13.85 -2.63
CA LEU A 23 2.03 -14.38 -1.30
C LEU A 23 2.23 -13.37 -0.15
N GLY A 24 3.31 -12.58 -0.19
CA GLY A 24 3.50 -11.48 0.78
C GLY A 24 2.39 -10.42 0.76
N HIS A 25 1.91 -10.02 -0.42
CA HIS A 25 0.79 -9.08 -0.54
C HIS A 25 -0.54 -9.75 -0.15
N GLN A 26 -0.74 -11.03 -0.47
CA GLN A 26 -1.94 -11.76 -0.09
C GLN A 26 -2.10 -11.88 1.43
N ALA A 27 -1.00 -12.07 2.16
CA ALA A 27 -1.03 -12.04 3.63
C ALA A 27 -1.41 -10.65 4.18
N ILE A 28 -0.88 -9.57 3.58
CA ILE A 28 -1.28 -8.20 3.94
C ILE A 28 -2.78 -8.00 3.67
N VAL A 29 -3.28 -8.48 2.53
CA VAL A 29 -4.70 -8.43 2.17
C VAL A 29 -5.55 -9.18 3.21
N GLU A 30 -5.15 -10.38 3.63
CA GLU A 30 -5.91 -11.10 4.65
C GLU A 30 -5.86 -10.39 6.01
N GLN A 31 -4.72 -9.82 6.39
CA GLN A 31 -4.58 -9.04 7.63
C GLN A 31 -5.51 -7.81 7.65
N ILE A 32 -5.59 -7.04 6.55
CA ILE A 32 -6.52 -5.90 6.49
C ILE A 32 -7.98 -6.36 6.46
N LYS A 33 -8.30 -7.50 5.83
CA LYS A 33 -9.66 -8.04 5.80
C LYS A 33 -10.11 -8.49 7.18
N GLU A 34 -9.23 -9.15 7.94
CA GLU A 34 -9.55 -9.55 9.31
C GLU A 34 -9.82 -8.33 10.20
N ARG A 35 -8.97 -7.31 10.10
CA ARG A 35 -9.14 -6.04 10.81
C ARG A 35 -10.42 -5.31 10.39
N ALA A 36 -10.66 -5.20 9.09
CA ALA A 36 -11.87 -4.62 8.52
C ALA A 36 -13.15 -5.26 9.12
N ARG A 37 -13.18 -6.59 9.22
CA ARG A 37 -14.28 -7.32 9.90
C ARG A 37 -14.42 -6.92 11.37
N ARG A 38 -13.33 -6.81 12.12
CA ARG A 38 -13.35 -6.41 13.55
C ARG A 38 -13.86 -4.98 13.75
N TYR A 39 -13.51 -4.07 12.85
CA TYR A 39 -13.96 -2.68 12.89
C TYR A 39 -15.35 -2.46 12.26
N ALA A 40 -15.93 -3.48 11.61
CA ALA A 40 -17.12 -3.34 10.76
C ALA A 40 -16.98 -2.24 9.70
N LEU A 41 -15.80 -2.14 9.09
CA LEU A 41 -15.43 -1.15 8.07
C LEU A 41 -14.88 -1.84 6.83
N PRO A 42 -14.92 -1.20 5.65
CA PRO A 42 -14.33 -1.75 4.43
C PRO A 42 -12.80 -1.84 4.51
N SER A 43 -12.26 -2.91 3.92
CA SER A 43 -10.84 -3.10 3.62
C SER A 43 -10.44 -2.33 2.36
N VAL A 44 -9.34 -1.58 2.44
CA VAL A 44 -8.91 -0.68 1.37
C VAL A 44 -7.43 -0.85 1.05
N VAL A 45 -7.12 -1.02 -0.24
CA VAL A 45 -5.74 -0.91 -0.71
C VAL A 45 -5.54 0.45 -1.35
N VAL A 46 -4.59 1.23 -0.84
CA VAL A 46 -4.15 2.50 -1.44
C VAL A 46 -2.88 2.26 -2.24
N MET A 47 -2.88 2.69 -3.50
CA MET A 47 -1.72 2.60 -4.37
C MET A 47 -1.51 3.89 -5.18
N PHE A 48 -0.35 4.01 -5.80
CA PHE A 48 0.05 5.19 -6.56
C PHE A 48 0.37 4.85 -8.02
N GLU A 49 -0.13 5.66 -8.96
CA GLU A 49 0.14 5.51 -10.39
C GLU A 49 0.51 6.86 -11.06
N PRO A 50 1.63 6.96 -11.80
CA PRO A 50 2.68 5.94 -11.94
C PRO A 50 3.31 5.60 -10.59
N GLN A 51 4.01 4.47 -10.49
CA GLN A 51 4.64 4.09 -9.22
C GLN A 51 5.70 5.14 -8.84
N PRO A 52 5.94 5.44 -7.55
CA PRO A 52 6.90 6.47 -7.16
C PRO A 52 8.28 6.26 -7.80
N ARG A 53 8.75 5.01 -7.86
CA ARG A 53 10.02 4.66 -8.55
C ARG A 53 10.03 5.05 -10.02
N GLU A 54 8.96 4.78 -10.75
CA GLU A 54 8.80 5.18 -12.16
C GLU A 54 8.71 6.69 -12.32
N TYR A 55 8.09 7.39 -11.36
CA TYR A 55 8.03 8.84 -11.40
C TYR A 55 9.40 9.49 -11.19
N PHE A 56 10.19 8.99 -10.24
CA PHE A 56 11.51 9.55 -9.92
C PHE A 56 12.59 9.18 -10.95
N SER A 57 12.55 7.96 -11.48
CA SER A 57 13.55 7.48 -12.45
C SER A 57 12.92 6.49 -13.42
N ARG A 58 12.37 7.00 -14.53
CA ARG A 58 11.71 6.17 -15.54
C ARG A 58 12.64 5.11 -16.15
N GLU A 59 13.90 5.46 -16.39
CA GLU A 59 14.87 4.57 -17.04
C GLU A 59 15.39 3.46 -16.12
N GLN A 60 15.39 3.69 -14.81
CA GLN A 60 15.89 2.71 -13.82
C GLN A 60 14.76 1.99 -13.08
N ALA A 61 13.50 2.28 -13.43
CA ALA A 61 12.36 1.62 -12.80
C ALA A 61 12.33 0.15 -13.23
N PRO A 62 12.20 -0.79 -12.29
CA PRO A 62 12.13 -2.21 -12.63
C PRO A 62 10.87 -2.49 -13.45
N ALA A 63 10.93 -3.52 -14.30
CA ALA A 63 9.76 -3.97 -15.04
C ALA A 63 8.60 -4.30 -14.09
N ARG A 64 7.38 -3.87 -14.46
CA ARG A 64 6.18 -4.22 -13.70
C ARG A 64 5.94 -5.73 -13.79
N LEU A 65 5.60 -6.35 -12.67
CA LEU A 65 5.13 -7.75 -12.66
C LEU A 65 3.67 -7.83 -13.14
N MET A 66 2.87 -6.81 -12.86
CA MET A 66 1.48 -6.70 -13.32
C MET A 66 1.17 -5.31 -13.86
N ARG A 67 0.30 -5.23 -14.88
CA ARG A 67 -0.29 -3.94 -15.29
C ARG A 67 -1.26 -3.47 -14.20
N LEU A 68 -1.56 -2.17 -14.21
CA LEU A 68 -2.48 -1.58 -13.23
C LEU A 68 -3.83 -2.30 -13.20
N ARG A 69 -4.41 -2.57 -14.37
CA ARG A 69 -5.72 -3.23 -14.46
C ARG A 69 -5.70 -4.64 -13.86
N GLU A 70 -4.73 -5.47 -14.24
CA GLU A 70 -4.57 -6.84 -13.72
C GLU A 70 -4.35 -6.84 -12.21
N LYS A 71 -3.57 -5.88 -11.71
CA LYS A 71 -3.34 -5.70 -10.27
C LYS A 71 -4.62 -5.30 -9.53
N ILE A 72 -5.46 -4.44 -10.10
CA ILE A 72 -6.76 -4.08 -9.50
C ILE A 72 -7.66 -5.33 -9.46
N ASP A 73 -7.79 -6.04 -10.58
CA ASP A 73 -8.61 -7.24 -10.68
C ASP A 73 -8.15 -8.30 -9.65
N ALA A 74 -6.84 -8.57 -9.56
CA ALA A 74 -6.27 -9.51 -8.60
C ALA A 74 -6.50 -9.12 -7.12
N LEU A 75 -6.49 -7.82 -6.79
CA LEU A 75 -6.78 -7.37 -5.42
C LEU A 75 -8.26 -7.51 -5.07
N LEU A 76 -9.15 -7.23 -6.02
CA LEU A 76 -10.58 -7.42 -5.84
C LEU A 76 -10.91 -8.92 -5.71
N ASP A 77 -10.30 -9.77 -6.52
CA ASP A 77 -10.44 -11.23 -6.45
C ASP A 77 -9.89 -11.80 -5.13
N ALA A 78 -8.86 -11.18 -4.54
CA ALA A 78 -8.37 -11.51 -3.21
C ALA A 78 -9.33 -11.08 -2.06
N GLY A 79 -10.41 -10.36 -2.39
CA GLY A 79 -11.47 -9.97 -1.48
C GLY A 79 -11.23 -8.63 -0.77
N VAL A 80 -10.47 -7.72 -1.37
CA VAL A 80 -10.40 -6.32 -0.93
C VAL A 80 -11.69 -5.60 -1.33
N ASP A 81 -12.31 -4.84 -0.42
CA ASP A 81 -13.58 -4.16 -0.71
C ASP A 81 -13.39 -2.99 -1.68
N ARG A 82 -12.28 -2.25 -1.56
CA ARG A 82 -12.00 -1.07 -2.40
C ARG A 82 -10.52 -0.91 -2.72
N VAL A 83 -10.24 -0.46 -3.93
CA VAL A 83 -8.90 -0.03 -4.35
C VAL A 83 -8.90 1.46 -4.62
N VAL A 84 -8.05 2.21 -3.91
CA VAL A 84 -7.85 3.64 -4.09
C VAL A 84 -6.54 3.85 -4.85
N CYS A 85 -6.64 4.16 -6.13
CA CYS A 85 -5.50 4.50 -6.97
C CYS A 85 -5.31 6.03 -7.01
N LEU A 86 -4.26 6.52 -6.37
CA LEU A 86 -3.90 7.93 -6.34
C LEU A 86 -2.91 8.24 -7.46
N GLN A 87 -3.09 9.38 -8.12
CA GLN A 87 -2.13 9.81 -9.13
C GLN A 87 -0.86 10.30 -8.44
N PHE A 88 0.30 9.69 -8.73
CA PHE A 88 1.58 10.20 -8.27
C PHE A 88 2.07 11.32 -9.19
N ASN A 89 2.05 12.54 -8.70
CA ASN A 89 2.44 13.74 -9.46
C ASN A 89 3.26 14.70 -8.58
N ARG A 90 3.62 15.86 -9.13
CA ARG A 90 4.38 16.89 -8.39
C ARG A 90 3.69 17.31 -7.09
N ALA A 91 2.38 17.48 -7.09
CA ALA A 91 1.63 17.86 -5.90
C ALA A 91 1.75 16.78 -4.82
N MET A 92 1.52 15.50 -5.17
CA MET A 92 1.67 14.37 -4.23
C MET A 92 3.10 14.23 -3.69
N ARG A 93 4.12 14.38 -4.56
CA ARG A 93 5.52 14.34 -4.14
C ARG A 93 5.87 15.46 -3.15
N SER A 94 5.24 16.62 -3.31
CA SER A 94 5.53 17.82 -2.49
C SER A 94 4.78 17.86 -1.16
N LEU A 95 3.83 16.95 -0.91
CA LEU A 95 3.13 16.87 0.37
C LEU A 95 4.11 16.58 1.49
N THR A 96 4.06 17.34 2.59
CA THR A 96 4.77 16.96 3.81
C THR A 96 4.20 15.65 4.36
N ALA A 97 4.96 14.98 5.23
CA ALA A 97 4.44 13.79 5.92
C ALA A 97 3.15 14.11 6.71
N GLN A 98 3.11 15.26 7.38
CA GLN A 98 1.91 15.70 8.10
C GLN A 98 0.72 15.94 7.15
N GLN A 99 0.91 16.65 6.03
CA GLN A 99 -0.15 16.85 5.04
C GLN A 99 -0.64 15.53 4.44
N PHE A 100 0.26 14.57 4.23
CA PHE A 100 -0.14 13.24 3.79
C PHE A 100 -1.06 12.56 4.81
N ILE A 101 -0.75 12.66 6.11
CA ILE A 101 -1.61 12.07 7.15
C ILE A 101 -2.95 12.81 7.23
N ASP A 102 -2.92 14.13 7.34
CA ASP A 102 -4.11 14.96 7.54
C ASP A 102 -5.03 14.90 6.32
N ASP A 103 -4.50 15.15 5.12
CA ASP A 103 -5.32 15.31 3.92
C ASP A 103 -5.75 13.96 3.33
N LEU A 104 -4.89 12.94 3.35
CA LEU A 104 -5.18 11.65 2.74
C LEU A 104 -5.76 10.66 3.76
N LEU A 105 -5.09 10.44 4.88
CA LEU A 105 -5.48 9.38 5.81
C LEU A 105 -6.70 9.79 6.62
N ILE A 106 -6.66 10.95 7.26
CA ILE A 106 -7.71 11.42 8.17
C ILE A 106 -8.85 12.06 7.38
N ALA A 107 -8.57 13.10 6.60
CA ALA A 107 -9.57 13.85 5.86
C ALA A 107 -9.96 13.20 4.54
N GLY A 108 -9.13 12.37 3.93
CA GLY A 108 -9.45 11.72 2.66
C GLY A 108 -10.28 10.46 2.84
N ILE A 109 -9.67 9.43 3.44
CA ILE A 109 -10.26 8.09 3.58
C ILE A 109 -10.89 7.82 4.95
N GLY A 110 -10.68 8.71 5.94
CA GLY A 110 -11.18 8.50 7.30
C GLY A 110 -10.63 7.21 7.91
N ILE A 111 -9.31 7.06 7.91
CA ILE A 111 -8.63 5.85 8.37
C ILE A 111 -9.01 5.51 9.81
N LYS A 112 -9.20 4.22 10.10
CA LYS A 112 -9.36 3.68 11.47
C LYS A 112 -8.29 2.68 11.85
N CYS A 113 -7.73 1.97 10.88
CA CYS A 113 -6.59 1.11 11.08
C CYS A 113 -5.73 1.09 9.81
N LEU A 114 -4.44 1.37 9.95
CA LEU A 114 -3.47 1.36 8.88
C LEU A 114 -2.49 0.20 9.06
N VAL A 115 -2.44 -0.71 8.09
CA VAL A 115 -1.52 -1.85 8.07
C VAL A 115 -0.41 -1.58 7.05
N ILE A 116 0.83 -1.42 7.50
CA ILE A 116 1.98 -1.09 6.65
C ILE A 116 3.25 -1.79 7.13
N GLY A 117 4.22 -1.98 6.24
CA GLY A 117 5.53 -2.51 6.61
C GLY A 117 6.35 -1.51 7.41
N ASP A 118 7.21 -2.00 8.29
CA ASP A 118 8.09 -1.17 9.12
C ASP A 118 9.09 -0.35 8.29
N ASP A 119 9.35 -0.77 7.04
CA ASP A 119 10.20 -0.08 6.06
C ASP A 119 9.44 0.97 5.22
N PHE A 120 8.15 1.21 5.52
CA PHE A 120 7.33 2.19 4.81
C PHE A 120 7.76 3.63 5.13
N HIS A 121 7.98 4.41 4.07
CA HIS A 121 8.25 5.84 4.17
C HIS A 121 7.36 6.63 3.22
N PHE A 122 6.96 7.82 3.63
CA PHE A 122 6.03 8.68 2.88
C PHE A 122 6.33 10.17 3.09
N GLY A 123 5.57 11.00 2.37
CA GLY A 123 5.78 12.45 2.35
C GLY A 123 7.03 12.89 1.58
N CYS A 124 7.20 14.19 1.49
CA CYS A 124 8.31 14.85 0.81
C CYS A 124 9.64 14.37 1.42
N ASP A 125 10.57 14.01 0.53
CA ASP A 125 11.89 13.47 0.87
C ASP A 125 11.87 12.25 1.82
N ARG A 126 10.76 11.49 1.82
CA ARG A 126 10.60 10.28 2.67
C ARG A 126 10.76 10.56 4.17
N LYS A 127 10.38 11.76 4.61
CA LYS A 127 10.51 12.21 6.01
C LYS A 127 9.50 11.58 6.97
N GLY A 128 8.40 11.02 6.45
CA GLY A 128 7.42 10.30 7.25
C GLY A 128 7.78 8.82 7.32
N ASP A 129 7.61 8.23 8.50
CA ASP A 129 7.89 6.83 8.79
C ASP A 129 6.80 6.19 9.68
N PHE A 130 6.99 4.91 9.99
CA PHE A 130 6.07 4.16 10.85
C PHE A 130 5.92 4.76 12.26
N ALA A 131 7.00 5.30 12.84
CA ALA A 131 6.97 5.87 14.18
C ALA A 131 6.11 7.14 14.21
N MET A 132 6.27 8.02 13.22
CA MET A 132 5.43 9.20 13.04
C MET A 132 3.95 8.82 12.90
N LEU A 133 3.64 7.80 12.08
CA LEU A 133 2.26 7.33 11.93
C LEU A 133 1.66 6.84 13.25
N ARG A 134 2.43 6.11 14.06
CA ARG A 134 1.97 5.64 15.37
C ARG A 134 1.71 6.78 16.35
N GLU A 135 2.58 7.78 16.38
CA GLU A 135 2.43 8.96 17.23
C GLU A 135 1.17 9.75 16.84
N VAL A 136 1.01 10.04 15.55
CA VAL A 136 -0.17 10.77 15.06
C VAL A 136 -1.43 9.92 15.23
N GLY A 137 -1.38 8.62 14.96
CA GLY A 137 -2.51 7.70 15.14
C GLY A 137 -3.06 7.68 16.57
N ALA A 138 -2.17 7.68 17.57
CA ALA A 138 -2.55 7.76 18.98
C ALA A 138 -3.33 9.03 19.33
N ASN A 139 -3.07 10.14 18.61
CA ASN A 139 -3.74 11.43 18.82
C ASN A 139 -5.02 11.60 17.98
N HIS A 140 -5.23 10.78 16.96
CA HIS A 140 -6.29 10.97 15.94
C HIS A 140 -7.25 9.77 15.78
N ASP A 141 -7.31 8.89 16.78
CA ASP A 141 -8.24 7.74 16.83
C ASP A 141 -8.12 6.81 15.60
N PHE A 142 -6.89 6.52 15.20
CA PHE A 142 -6.61 5.43 14.24
C PHE A 142 -5.40 4.60 14.67
N GLU A 143 -5.51 3.29 14.48
CA GLU A 143 -4.46 2.33 14.81
C GLU A 143 -3.45 2.22 13.67
N VAL A 144 -2.17 1.98 13.99
CA VAL A 144 -1.13 1.68 13.00
C VAL A 144 -0.45 0.38 13.37
N VAL A 145 -0.41 -0.57 12.43
CA VAL A 145 0.02 -1.95 12.67
C VAL A 145 1.01 -2.40 11.60
N ALA A 146 2.03 -3.10 12.06
CA ALA A 146 3.04 -3.71 11.21
C ALA A 146 2.46 -4.89 10.40
N THR A 147 2.89 -5.01 9.14
CA THR A 147 2.56 -6.17 8.30
C THR A 147 3.24 -7.43 8.79
N GLU A 148 2.56 -8.56 8.71
CA GLU A 148 3.19 -9.86 8.92
C GLU A 148 4.14 -10.21 7.75
N THR A 149 5.38 -10.59 8.06
CA THR A 149 6.36 -10.94 7.02
C THR A 149 6.19 -12.40 6.60
N VAL A 150 5.80 -12.62 5.34
CA VAL A 150 5.73 -13.96 4.73
C VAL A 150 7.10 -14.41 4.22
N LYS A 151 7.47 -15.65 4.55
CA LYS A 151 8.68 -16.32 4.04
C LYS A 151 8.30 -17.53 3.20
N ALA A 152 9.00 -17.72 2.07
CA ALA A 152 8.99 -18.95 1.27
C ALA A 152 10.43 -19.44 1.16
N ASP A 153 10.67 -20.73 1.45
CA ASP A 153 12.01 -21.33 1.53
C ASP A 153 12.98 -20.56 2.45
N GLN A 154 12.46 -20.15 3.61
CA GLN A 154 13.16 -19.32 4.62
C GLN A 154 13.55 -17.90 4.19
N ALA A 155 13.28 -17.50 2.95
CA ALA A 155 13.53 -16.15 2.44
C ALA A 155 12.23 -15.33 2.29
N ARG A 156 12.32 -14.01 2.49
CA ARG A 156 11.18 -13.09 2.36
C ARG A 156 10.62 -13.12 0.94
N VAL A 157 9.31 -13.28 0.80
CA VAL A 157 8.62 -13.12 -0.50
C VAL A 157 8.51 -11.63 -0.82
N SER A 158 8.98 -11.20 -2.00
CA SER A 158 8.91 -9.81 -2.44
C SER A 158 8.95 -9.68 -3.96
N SER A 159 8.39 -8.60 -4.51
CA SER A 159 8.48 -8.30 -5.94
C SER A 159 9.93 -8.20 -6.44
N THR A 160 10.88 -7.80 -5.58
CA THR A 160 12.30 -7.76 -5.96
C THR A 160 12.84 -9.17 -6.21
N ARG A 161 12.53 -10.13 -5.34
CA ARG A 161 12.93 -11.53 -5.51
C ARG A 161 12.29 -12.15 -6.74
N ILE A 162 10.98 -11.95 -6.92
CA ILE A 162 10.26 -12.48 -8.09
C ILE A 162 10.87 -11.96 -9.39
N ARG A 163 11.19 -10.67 -9.47
CA ARG A 163 11.88 -10.12 -10.65
C ARG A 163 13.26 -10.75 -10.87
N ALA A 164 14.03 -10.96 -9.82
CA ALA A 164 15.35 -11.60 -9.93
C ALA A 164 15.25 -13.06 -10.44
N GLU A 165 14.28 -13.83 -9.96
CA GLU A 165 14.06 -15.20 -10.45
C GLU A 165 13.58 -15.22 -11.92
N LEU A 166 12.69 -14.29 -12.29
CA LEU A 166 12.25 -14.15 -13.69
C LEU A 166 13.40 -13.72 -14.61
N GLU A 167 14.27 -12.80 -14.18
CA GLU A 167 15.46 -12.39 -14.91
C GLU A 167 16.47 -13.54 -15.07
N ALA A 168 16.54 -14.45 -14.10
CA ALA A 168 17.35 -15.67 -14.17
C ALA A 168 16.70 -16.81 -14.97
N GLY A 169 15.44 -16.66 -15.39
CA GLY A 169 14.68 -17.69 -16.12
C GLY A 169 14.10 -18.79 -15.24
N HIS A 170 14.04 -18.61 -13.93
CA HIS A 170 13.51 -19.59 -12.96
C HIS A 170 11.99 -19.44 -12.76
N PHE A 171 11.19 -19.74 -13.79
CA PHE A 171 9.74 -19.54 -13.76
C PHE A 171 9.01 -20.35 -12.68
N ASP A 172 9.48 -21.55 -12.34
CA ASP A 172 8.86 -22.38 -11.31
C ASP A 172 9.05 -21.81 -9.89
N ALA A 173 10.09 -21.01 -9.69
CA ALA A 173 10.42 -20.39 -8.40
C ALA A 173 9.82 -18.97 -8.24
N ALA A 174 9.40 -18.35 -9.34
CA ALA A 174 8.88 -16.99 -9.41
C ALA A 174 7.36 -16.93 -9.14
#